data_AF-A0A6L5F3P5-F1
#
_entry.id   AF-A0A6L5F3P5-F1
#
_cell.length_a   1.000
_cell.length_b   1.000
_cell.length_c   1.000
_cell.angle_alpha   90.00
_cell.angle_beta   90.00
_cell.angle_gamma   90.00
#
_symmetry.space_group_name_H-M   'P 1'
#
loop_
_entity.id
_entity.type
_entity.pdbx_description
1 polymer ?
#
loop_
_entity_poly.entity_id
_entity_poly.type
_entity_poly.pdbx_seq_one_letter_code
_entity_poly.pdbx_strand_id
1 'polypeptide(L)'
;GAWICFQDESGFSLLPAVRAAWAPRGHTPVLRHQFSWKRMSMSGAFAYQPDRSEAAWVFQIKEGSYNTESLIAFLTELHDHFHSQPVTLIWDGLLAHRAITPGRSGPIPPDTLGHYAGIRT
;
A
#
# COMPACT_ATOMS: atom_id res chain seq x y z
N GLY A 1 -7.76 14.42 -17.01
CA GLY A 1 -7.16 15.18 -15.89
C GLY A 1 -6.11 14.33 -15.22
N ALA A 2 -5.46 14.79 -14.15
CA ALA A 2 -4.61 13.91 -13.33
C ALA A 2 -5.48 13.12 -12.33
N TRP A 3 -5.23 11.83 -12.14
CA TRP A 3 -5.90 11.03 -11.13
C TRP A 3 -5.46 11.44 -9.72
N ILE A 4 -6.37 11.43 -8.75
CA ILE A 4 -6.03 11.61 -7.34
C ILE A 4 -6.03 10.23 -6.70
N CYS A 5 -4.86 9.76 -6.27
CA CYS A 5 -4.68 8.42 -5.72
C CYS A 5 -4.29 8.49 -4.24
N PHE A 6 -5.05 7.82 -3.37
CA PHE A 6 -4.73 7.62 -1.96
C PHE A 6 -4.16 6.22 -1.78
N GLN A 7 -2.90 6.12 -1.37
CA GLN A 7 -2.22 4.84 -1.15
C GLN A 7 -1.96 4.60 0.33
N ASP A 8 -2.16 3.35 0.74
CA ASP A 8 -1.86 2.86 2.08
C ASP A 8 -1.48 1.38 2.04
N GLU A 9 -0.87 0.91 3.12
CA GLU A 9 -0.41 -0.46 3.32
C GLU A 9 -1.15 -1.14 4.46
N SER A 10 -1.57 -2.39 4.21
CA SER A 10 -2.23 -3.22 5.20
C SER A 10 -1.44 -4.49 5.46
N GLY A 11 -1.28 -4.85 6.73
CA GLY A 11 -0.70 -6.11 7.16
C GLY A 11 -1.78 -7.12 7.54
N PHE A 12 -1.69 -8.34 7.01
CA PHE A 12 -2.52 -9.47 7.42
C PHE A 12 -1.69 -10.42 8.27
N SER A 13 -2.27 -10.78 9.42
CA SER A 13 -1.70 -11.77 10.32
C SER A 13 -2.68 -12.94 10.48
N LEU A 14 -2.15 -14.14 10.59
CA LEU A 14 -2.92 -15.32 10.99
C LEU A 14 -3.19 -15.34 12.50
N LEU A 15 -2.70 -14.35 13.25
CA LEU A 15 -3.09 -14.14 14.63
C LEU A 15 -4.60 -13.90 14.68
N PRO A 16 -5.33 -14.69 15.48
CA PRO A 16 -6.76 -14.49 15.59
C PRO A 16 -7.04 -13.18 16.31
N ALA A 17 -8.09 -12.48 15.89
CA ALA A 17 -8.53 -11.28 16.60
C ALA A 17 -8.99 -11.65 18.01
N VAL A 18 -8.41 -11.03 19.03
CA VAL A 18 -8.86 -11.17 20.42
C VAL A 18 -10.13 -10.34 20.60
N ARG A 19 -11.27 -11.00 20.79
CA ARG A 19 -12.59 -10.38 20.95
C ARG A 19 -13.38 -11.10 22.04
N ALA A 20 -14.47 -10.48 22.49
CA ALA A 20 -15.39 -11.12 23.42
C ALA A 20 -15.88 -12.45 22.83
N ALA A 21 -15.77 -13.51 23.62
CA ALA A 21 -16.23 -14.86 23.28
C ALA A 21 -17.24 -15.32 24.32
N TRP A 22 -18.25 -16.07 23.88
CA TRP A 22 -19.18 -16.73 24.79
C TRP A 22 -18.45 -17.85 25.53
N ALA A 23 -18.47 -17.79 26.86
CA ALA A 23 -17.88 -18.78 27.74
C ALA A 23 -18.79 -19.03 28.95
N PRO A 24 -18.71 -20.22 29.58
CA PRO A 24 -19.36 -20.46 30.86
C PRO A 24 -18.98 -19.39 31.89
N ARG A 25 -19.93 -19.00 32.74
CA ARG A 25 -19.67 -18.02 33.82
C ARG A 25 -18.53 -18.53 34.71
N GLY A 26 -17.63 -17.62 35.07
CA GLY A 26 -16.44 -17.94 35.87
C GLY A 26 -15.30 -18.64 35.12
N HIS A 27 -15.43 -18.88 33.82
CA HIS A 27 -14.40 -19.54 33.01
C HIS A 27 -13.87 -18.60 31.94
N THR A 28 -12.62 -18.13 32.09
CA THR A 28 -11.96 -17.30 31.08
C THR A 28 -11.75 -18.12 29.80
N PRO A 29 -12.31 -17.70 28.65
CA PRO A 29 -12.08 -18.40 27.39
C PRO A 29 -10.60 -18.28 27.00
N VAL A 30 -9.98 -19.43 26.69
CA VAL A 30 -8.60 -19.49 26.21
C VAL A 30 -8.61 -19.78 24.71
N LEU A 31 -8.17 -18.80 23.92
CA LEU A 31 -8.03 -18.95 22.48
C LEU A 31 -6.70 -19.62 22.15
N ARG A 32 -6.74 -20.89 21.75
CA ARG A 32 -5.56 -21.63 21.30
C ARG A 32 -5.44 -21.49 19.79
N HIS A 33 -4.27 -21.07 19.31
CA HIS A 33 -3.97 -21.03 17.88
C HIS A 33 -2.54 -21.52 17.66
N GLN A 34 -2.28 -22.04 16.46
CA GLN A 34 -0.92 -22.32 16.03
C GLN A 34 -0.30 -20.99 15.61
N PHE A 35 0.64 -20.50 16.42
CA PHE A 35 1.34 -19.26 16.11
C PHE A 35 2.26 -19.51 14.92
N SER A 36 2.01 -18.84 13.80
CA SER A 36 2.92 -18.80 12.65
C SER A 36 3.28 -17.35 12.37
N TRP A 37 4.58 -17.05 12.23
CA TRP A 37 5.07 -15.73 11.85
C TRP A 37 4.77 -15.35 10.38
N LYS A 38 4.00 -16.17 9.66
CA LYS A 38 3.60 -15.87 8.29
C LYS A 38 2.71 -14.63 8.28
N ARG A 39 3.20 -13.61 7.61
CA ARG A 39 2.54 -12.33 7.37
C ARG A 39 2.30 -12.21 5.88
N MET A 40 1.15 -11.68 5.51
CA MET A 40 0.94 -11.11 4.17
C MET A 40 0.82 -9.60 4.30
N SER A 41 1.17 -8.88 3.25
CA SER A 41 0.95 -7.45 3.14
C SER A 41 0.19 -7.13 1.87
N MET A 42 -0.55 -6.04 1.88
CA MET A 42 -1.15 -5.44 0.71
C MET A 42 -0.73 -3.99 0.62
N SER A 43 -0.38 -3.55 -0.59
CA SER A 43 -0.37 -2.13 -0.96
C SER A 43 -1.63 -1.88 -1.77
N GLY A 44 -2.42 -0.88 -1.38
CA GLY A 44 -3.66 -0.53 -2.05
C GLY A 44 -3.70 0.95 -2.38
N ALA A 45 -4.31 1.30 -3.52
CA ALA A 45 -4.54 2.66 -3.95
C ALA A 45 -5.99 2.85 -4.39
N PHE A 46 -6.68 3.82 -3.80
CA PHE A 46 -7.97 4.31 -4.28
C PHE A 46 -7.75 5.55 -5.13
N ALA A 47 -8.21 5.51 -6.37
CA ALA A 47 -8.02 6.56 -7.35
C ALA A 47 -9.35 7.18 -7.76
N TYR A 48 -9.36 8.49 -7.96
CA TYR A 48 -10.53 9.24 -8.40
C TYR A 48 -10.16 10.22 -9.52
N GLN A 49 -11.02 10.33 -10.53
CA GLN A 49 -10.96 11.48 -11.42
C GLN A 49 -11.42 12.75 -10.67
N PRO A 50 -10.75 13.90 -10.85
CA PRO A 50 -11.12 15.13 -10.14
C PRO A 50 -12.55 15.62 -10.40
N ASP A 51 -13.10 15.29 -11.57
CA ASP A 51 -14.48 15.61 -11.95
C ASP A 51 -15.52 14.62 -11.40
N ARG A 52 -15.07 13.60 -10.65
CA ARG A 52 -15.89 12.54 -10.04
C ARG A 52 -16.58 11.62 -11.04
N SER A 53 -16.16 11.62 -12.30
CA SER A 53 -16.72 10.75 -13.33
C SER A 53 -16.38 9.28 -13.11
N GLU A 54 -15.24 9.01 -12.48
CA GLU A 54 -14.70 7.65 -12.34
C GLU A 54 -13.90 7.48 -11.04
N ALA A 55 -13.93 6.24 -10.54
CA ALA A 55 -13.11 5.79 -9.41
C ALA A 55 -12.56 4.39 -9.71
N ALA A 56 -11.34 4.12 -9.25
CA ALA A 56 -10.68 2.82 -9.39
C ALA A 56 -10.04 2.39 -8.06
N TRP A 57 -9.92 1.08 -7.89
CA TRP A 57 -9.20 0.49 -6.76
C TRP A 57 -8.18 -0.50 -7.30
N VAL A 58 -6.89 -0.22 -7.05
CA VAL A 58 -5.76 -1.04 -7.48
C VAL A 58 -5.05 -1.54 -6.24
N PHE A 59 -4.77 -2.83 -6.16
CA PHE A 59 -4.06 -3.41 -5.04
C PHE A 59 -3.18 -4.57 -5.46
N GLN A 60 -2.12 -4.78 -4.70
CA GLN A 60 -1.23 -5.92 -4.82
C GLN A 60 -1.11 -6.58 -3.46
N ILE A 61 -1.11 -7.92 -3.42
CA ILE A 61 -0.92 -8.71 -2.21
C ILE A 61 0.38 -9.49 -2.36
N LYS A 62 1.20 -9.52 -1.31
CA LYS A 62 2.42 -10.32 -1.26
C LYS A 62 2.59 -11.03 0.08
N GLU A 63 3.34 -12.13 0.07
CA GLU A 63 3.88 -12.70 1.29
C GLU A 63 5.01 -11.81 1.84
N GLY A 64 5.10 -11.68 3.16
CA GLY A 64 6.07 -10.83 3.84
C GLY A 64 5.72 -9.34 3.78
N SER A 65 6.69 -8.48 4.07
CA SER A 65 6.54 -7.02 4.11
C SER A 65 6.94 -6.35 2.80
N TYR A 66 6.43 -5.14 2.54
CA TYR A 66 6.92 -4.30 1.47
C TYR A 66 8.30 -3.73 1.82
N ASN A 67 9.21 -3.81 0.85
CA ASN A 67 10.46 -3.08 0.81
C ASN A 67 10.43 -2.08 -0.37
N THR A 68 11.45 -1.26 -0.50
CA THR A 68 11.56 -0.24 -1.56
C THR A 68 11.35 -0.81 -2.95
N GLU A 69 11.94 -1.96 -3.28
CA GLU A 69 11.80 -2.59 -4.61
C GLU A 69 10.36 -3.01 -4.90
N SER A 70 9.72 -3.72 -3.96
CA SER A 70 8.33 -4.15 -4.14
C SER A 70 7.34 -2.98 -4.15
N LEU A 71 7.65 -1.88 -3.45
CA LEU A 71 6.85 -0.67 -3.49
C LEU A 71 6.99 0.05 -4.84
N ILE A 72 8.21 0.14 -5.40
CA ILE A 72 8.44 0.67 -6.75
C ILE A 72 7.70 -0.18 -7.79
N ALA A 73 7.73 -1.50 -7.67
CA ALA A 73 7.00 -2.39 -8.57
C ALA A 73 5.49 -2.10 -8.54
N PHE A 74 4.90 -1.98 -7.34
CA PHE A 74 3.50 -1.59 -7.17
C PHE A 74 3.19 -0.24 -7.81
N LEU A 75 4.02 0.79 -7.59
CA LEU A 75 3.79 2.12 -8.18
C LEU A 75 3.90 2.11 -9.71
N THR A 76 4.77 1.26 -10.26
CA THR A 76 4.90 1.07 -11.70
C THR A 76 3.63 0.43 -12.26
N GLU A 77 3.16 -0.66 -11.66
CA GLU A 77 1.91 -1.31 -12.02
C GLU A 77 0.69 -0.38 -11.88
N LEU A 78 0.67 0.46 -10.83
CA LEU A 78 -0.37 1.46 -10.61
C LEU A 78 -0.40 2.51 -11.73
N HIS A 79 0.76 3.01 -12.15
CA HIS A 79 0.86 3.99 -13.22
C HIS A 79 0.47 3.39 -14.58
N ASP A 80 0.85 2.16 -14.84
CA ASP A 80 0.49 1.44 -16.06
C ASP A 80 -1.01 1.14 -16.11
N HIS A 81 -1.64 0.86 -14.96
CA HIS A 81 -3.09 0.68 -14.86
C HIS A 81 -3.87 1.91 -15.34
N PHE A 82 -3.37 3.11 -15.07
CA PHE A 82 -3.97 4.37 -15.53
C PHE A 82 -3.46 4.82 -16.90
N HIS A 83 -2.93 3.91 -17.71
CA HIS A 83 -2.40 4.18 -19.05
C HIS A 83 -1.35 5.30 -19.07
N SER A 84 -0.50 5.35 -18.04
CA SER A 84 0.53 6.38 -17.88
C SER A 84 -0.01 7.82 -17.83
N GLN A 85 -1.28 7.99 -17.45
CA GLN A 85 -1.84 9.31 -17.16
C GLN A 85 -1.20 9.90 -15.89
N PRO A 86 -1.12 11.23 -15.76
CA PRO A 86 -0.59 11.86 -14.54
C PRO A 86 -1.37 11.44 -13.29
N VAL A 87 -0.66 11.16 -12.19
CA VAL A 87 -1.23 10.72 -10.91
C VAL A 87 -0.72 11.57 -9.75
N THR A 88 -1.62 12.30 -9.10
CA THR A 88 -1.36 12.92 -7.80
C THR A 88 -1.47 11.85 -6.72
N LEU A 89 -0.34 11.32 -6.26
CA LEU A 89 -0.28 10.32 -5.19
C LEU A 89 -0.27 10.98 -3.82
N ILE A 90 -1.15 10.52 -2.93
CA ILE A 90 -1.27 10.91 -1.53
C ILE A 90 -0.97 9.65 -0.71
N TRP A 91 0.08 9.72 0.11
CA TRP A 91 0.58 8.61 0.91
C TRP A 91 1.22 9.14 2.20
N ASP A 92 1.52 8.26 3.16
CA ASP A 92 2.06 8.66 4.46
C ASP A 92 3.56 9.08 4.41
N GLY A 93 4.05 9.60 5.53
CA GLY A 93 5.42 10.09 5.68
C GLY A 93 6.49 9.04 6.05
N LEU A 94 6.21 7.74 5.91
CA LEU A 94 7.14 6.68 6.31
C LEU A 94 8.52 6.85 5.68
N LEU A 95 9.57 6.48 6.42
CA LEU A 95 10.97 6.56 5.93
C LEU A 95 11.18 5.76 4.64
N ALA A 96 10.50 4.62 4.51
CA ALA A 96 10.55 3.78 3.32
C ALA A 96 10.05 4.51 2.07
N HIS A 97 9.08 5.43 2.21
CA HIS A 97 8.54 6.27 1.13
C HIS A 97 9.46 7.43 0.76
N ARG A 98 10.53 7.62 1.54
CA ARG A 98 11.57 8.63 1.31
C ARG A 98 12.88 8.04 0.79
N ALA A 99 12.94 6.72 0.60
CA ALA A 99 14.15 6.06 0.15
C ALA A 99 14.50 6.51 -1.28
N ILE A 100 15.64 7.20 -1.41
CA ILE A 100 16.27 7.43 -2.70
C ILE A 100 16.85 6.08 -3.14
N THR A 101 16.44 5.57 -4.30
CA THR A 101 16.95 4.31 -4.85
C THR A 101 18.49 4.35 -4.92
N PRO A 102 19.22 3.50 -4.18
CA PRO A 102 20.67 3.43 -4.31
C PRO A 102 21.02 2.74 -5.62
N GLY A 103 21.66 3.47 -6.55
CA GLY A 103 22.26 2.91 -7.75
C GLY A 103 21.45 3.06 -9.04
N ARG A 104 21.43 4.28 -9.58
CA ARG A 104 21.36 4.49 -11.03
C ARG A 104 22.32 5.63 -11.37
N SER A 105 23.55 5.29 -11.74
CA SER A 105 24.57 6.25 -12.17
C SER A 105 24.20 6.79 -13.55
N GLY A 106 23.37 7.82 -13.56
CA GLY A 106 22.98 8.58 -14.75
C GLY A 106 21.84 9.53 -14.40
N PRO A 107 21.75 10.72 -15.02
CA PRO A 107 20.62 11.60 -14.79
C PRO A 107 19.33 10.84 -15.12
N ILE A 108 18.40 10.82 -14.18
CA ILE A 108 17.04 10.36 -14.41
C ILE A 108 16.46 11.29 -15.48
N PRO A 109 15.93 10.79 -16.60
CA PRO A 109 15.20 11.62 -17.56
C PRO A 109 14.14 12.43 -16.79
N PRO A 110 14.01 13.75 -17.01
CA PRO A 110 13.09 14.61 -16.25
C PRO A 110 11.62 14.11 -16.25
N ASP A 111 11.32 13.20 -17.16
CA ASP A 111 10.07 12.52 -17.47
C ASP A 111 9.80 11.25 -16.63
N THR A 112 10.76 10.73 -15.85
CA THR A 112 10.54 9.50 -15.05
C THR A 112 9.98 9.74 -13.64
N LEU A 113 10.02 10.97 -13.13
CA LEU A 113 9.51 11.33 -11.79
C LEU A 113 8.60 12.57 -11.81
N GLY A 114 8.34 13.16 -12.98
CA GLY A 114 7.53 14.38 -13.13
C GLY A 114 6.03 14.21 -12.91
N HIS A 115 5.56 12.99 -12.66
CA HIS A 115 4.12 12.68 -12.62
C HIS A 115 3.54 12.56 -11.21
N TYR A 116 4.35 12.60 -10.16
CA TYR A 116 3.89 12.44 -8.77
C TYR A 116 4.00 13.76 -8.00
N ALA A 117 2.90 14.50 -7.92
CA ALA A 117 2.76 15.58 -6.95
C ALA A 117 2.34 14.97 -5.60
N GLY A 118 3.32 14.61 -4.77
CA GLY A 118 3.06 14.10 -3.41
C GLY A 118 2.51 15.20 -2.50
N ILE A 119 1.21 15.23 -2.26
CA ILE A 119 0.61 16.12 -1.25
C ILE A 119 0.67 15.40 0.10
N ARG A 120 1.37 16.03 1.05
CA ARG A 120 1.64 15.53 2.39
C ARG A 120 0.50 15.92 3.33
N THR A 121 0.07 15.00 4.18
CA THR A 121 -0.70 15.29 5.39
C THR A 121 0.17 15.16 6.62
#